data_AF-A0A9P5YYB2-F1
#
_entry.id   AF-A0A9P5YYB2-F1
#
_cell.length_a   1.000
_cell.length_b   1.000
_cell.length_c   1.000
_cell.angle_alpha   90.00
_cell.angle_beta   90.00
_cell.angle_gamma   90.00
#
_symmetry.space_group_name_H-M   'P 1'
#
loop_
_entity.id
_entity.type
_entity.pdbx_description
1 polymer ?
#
loop_
_entity_poly.entity_id
_entity_poly.type
_entity_poly.pdbx_seq_one_letter_code
_entity_poly.pdbx_strand_id
1 'polypeptide(L)'
;GPPGTGKTTTIAAASRIWDLAGKCVWIVAHSNVAVKNIAETLFKKEVDFKLLVSKEFFQEWHEHLYEEILRRVIRSDELPNNITGMDRIIGNSNIVLCTLSMLSNPALLKNGTFTILPVERLIIDEASQINIYEFMVIRTL
;
A
#
# COMPACT_ATOMS: atom_id res chain seq x y z
N GLY A 1 -3.57 12.86 14.36
CA GLY A 1 -4.23 14.16 14.14
C GLY A 1 -5.73 14.01 14.29
N PRO A 2 -6.43 15.01 14.85
CA PRO A 2 -7.90 15.04 14.87
C PRO A 2 -8.51 14.86 13.46
N PRO A 3 -9.79 14.46 13.34
CA PRO A 3 -10.49 14.45 12.05
C PRO A 3 -10.42 15.82 11.36
N GLY A 4 -10.26 15.83 10.02
CA GLY A 4 -10.25 17.07 9.23
C GLY A 4 -8.94 17.87 9.22
N THR A 5 -7.90 17.47 9.94
CA THR A 5 -6.63 18.24 10.01
C THR A 5 -5.67 18.00 8.84
N GLY A 6 -6.17 17.49 7.70
CA GLY A 6 -5.35 17.29 6.50
C GLY A 6 -4.29 16.19 6.61
N LYS A 7 -4.43 15.20 7.50
CA LYS A 7 -3.46 14.09 7.65
C LYS A 7 -3.11 13.43 6.32
N THR A 8 -4.13 13.02 5.58
CA THR A 8 -3.98 12.37 4.27
C THR A 8 -3.38 13.33 3.24
N THR A 9 -3.66 14.63 3.33
CA THR A 9 -3.04 15.65 2.49
C THR A 9 -1.54 15.79 2.78
N THR A 10 -1.14 15.74 4.06
CA THR A 10 0.27 15.71 4.46
C THR A 10 0.97 14.45 3.96
N ILE A 11 0.33 13.27 4.10
CA ILE A 11 0.84 12.01 3.55
C ILE A 11 1.05 12.14 2.04
N ALA A 12 0.08 12.68 1.31
CA ALA A 12 0.19 12.87 -0.15
C ALA A 12 1.32 13.84 -0.53
N ALA A 13 1.47 14.95 0.18
CA ALA A 13 2.54 15.92 -0.05
C ALA A 13 3.93 15.29 0.18
N ALA A 14 4.10 14.54 1.28
CA ALA A 14 5.35 13.84 1.56
C ALA A 14 5.62 12.73 0.53
N SER A 15 4.59 11.98 0.14
CA SER A 15 4.66 10.93 -0.88
C SER A 15 5.12 11.48 -2.21
N ARG A 16 4.64 12.66 -2.62
CA ARG A 16 5.08 13.32 -3.84
C ARG A 16 6.57 13.66 -3.82
N ILE A 17 7.09 14.14 -2.69
CA ILE A 17 8.51 14.46 -2.54
C ILE A 17 9.36 13.18 -2.66
N TRP A 18 8.93 12.09 -2.03
CA TRP A 18 9.65 10.81 -2.10
C TRP A 18 9.58 10.15 -3.47
N ASP A 19 8.42 10.20 -4.12
CA ASP A 19 8.20 9.73 -5.49
C ASP A 19 9.18 10.42 -6.46
N LEU A 20 9.23 11.76 -6.44
CA LEU A 20 10.17 12.56 -7.25
C LEU A 20 11.64 12.28 -6.91
N ALA A 21 11.94 11.87 -5.68
CA ALA A 21 13.29 11.53 -5.23
C ALA A 21 13.64 10.03 -5.41
N GLY A 22 12.77 9.24 -6.03
CA GLY A 22 12.96 7.80 -6.23
C GLY A 22 13.11 7.02 -4.93
N LYS A 23 12.44 7.45 -3.87
CA LYS A 23 12.50 6.82 -2.55
C LYS A 23 11.37 5.83 -2.38
N CYS A 24 11.71 4.59 -2.07
CA CYS A 24 10.73 3.57 -1.73
C CYS A 24 10.01 3.93 -0.43
N VAL A 25 8.68 3.94 -0.46
CA VAL A 25 7.79 4.25 0.66
C VAL A 25 6.62 3.30 0.66
N TRP A 26 6.40 2.67 1.81
CA TRP A 26 5.21 1.88 2.10
C TRP A 26 4.24 2.70 2.95
N ILE A 27 3.01 2.85 2.49
CA ILE A 27 1.94 3.54 3.21
C ILE A 27 0.87 2.51 3.52
N VAL A 28 0.70 2.22 4.80
CA VAL A 28 -0.23 1.19 5.26
C VAL A 28 -1.30 1.76 6.18
N ALA A 29 -2.44 1.10 6.21
CA ALA A 29 -3.49 1.35 7.19
C ALA A 29 -4.09 0.03 7.67
N HIS A 30 -4.87 0.08 8.75
CA HIS A 30 -5.54 -1.10 9.29
C HIS A 30 -6.67 -1.59 8.37
N SER A 31 -7.42 -0.67 7.75
CA SER A 31 -8.57 -1.00 6.91
C SER A 31 -8.37 -0.67 5.45
N ASN A 32 -8.93 -1.54 4.65
CA ASN A 32 -9.23 -1.40 3.25
C ASN A 32 -9.81 -0.02 2.85
N VAL A 33 -10.82 0.47 3.58
CA VAL A 33 -11.41 1.80 3.36
C VAL A 33 -10.39 2.92 3.59
N ALA A 34 -9.55 2.82 4.64
CA ALA A 34 -8.51 3.81 4.90
C ALA A 34 -7.46 3.84 3.77
N VAL A 35 -7.01 2.66 3.31
CA VAL A 35 -6.07 2.56 2.17
C VAL A 35 -6.67 3.18 0.90
N LYS A 36 -7.96 2.91 0.63
CA LYS A 36 -8.69 3.52 -0.50
C LYS A 36 -8.67 5.05 -0.43
N ASN A 37 -9.01 5.63 0.72
CA ASN A 37 -9.05 7.08 0.90
C ASN A 37 -7.67 7.74 0.68
N ILE A 38 -6.60 7.04 1.09
CA ILE A 38 -5.22 7.48 0.83
C ILE A 38 -4.91 7.40 -0.67
N ALA A 39 -5.24 6.28 -1.33
CA ALA A 39 -5.03 6.08 -2.76
C ALA A 39 -5.72 7.17 -3.60
N GLU A 40 -6.97 7.52 -3.27
CA GLU A 40 -7.69 8.62 -3.92
C GLU A 40 -7.00 9.96 -3.75
N THR A 41 -6.45 10.22 -2.55
CA THR A 41 -5.77 11.47 -2.27
C THR A 41 -4.44 11.55 -3.03
N LEU A 42 -3.66 10.47 -3.07
CA LEU A 42 -2.43 10.39 -3.85
C LEU A 42 -2.70 10.55 -5.35
N PHE A 43 -3.76 9.91 -5.84
CA PHE A 43 -4.18 10.02 -7.24
C PHE A 43 -4.56 11.46 -7.61
N LYS A 44 -5.37 12.15 -6.79
CA LYS A 44 -5.70 13.58 -6.95
C LYS A 44 -4.49 14.51 -6.89
N LYS A 45 -3.36 14.03 -6.35
CA LYS A 45 -2.09 14.77 -6.23
C LYS A 45 -1.04 14.28 -7.23
N GLU A 46 -1.44 13.46 -8.20
CA GLU A 46 -0.58 12.96 -9.28
C GLU A 46 0.67 12.22 -8.78
N VAL A 47 0.55 11.56 -7.62
CA VAL A 47 1.60 10.68 -7.09
C VAL A 47 1.48 9.32 -7.78
N ASP A 48 2.57 8.80 -8.33
CA ASP A 48 2.57 7.43 -8.85
C ASP A 48 2.65 6.41 -7.73
N PHE A 49 1.88 5.33 -7.83
CA PHE A 49 1.83 4.30 -6.79
C PHE A 49 1.32 2.96 -7.30
N LYS A 50 1.61 1.90 -6.53
CA LYS A 50 0.95 0.60 -6.62
C LYS A 50 0.12 0.33 -5.36
N LEU A 51 -1.07 -0.22 -5.56
CA LEU A 51 -1.99 -0.59 -4.49
C LEU A 51 -2.10 -2.11 -4.41
N LEU A 52 -1.51 -2.71 -3.38
CA LEU A 52 -1.60 -4.15 -3.13
C LEU A 52 -2.82 -4.46 -2.26
N VAL A 53 -3.66 -5.38 -2.71
CA VAL A 53 -4.91 -5.73 -2.03
C VAL A 53 -5.06 -7.24 -1.88
N SER A 54 -5.75 -7.69 -0.83
CA SER A 54 -6.16 -9.10 -0.77
C SER A 54 -7.27 -9.37 -1.79
N LYS A 55 -7.39 -10.63 -2.22
CA LYS A 55 -8.44 -11.09 -3.15
C LYS A 55 -9.84 -10.70 -2.68
N GLU A 56 -10.08 -10.78 -1.38
CA GLU A 56 -11.38 -10.56 -0.73
C GLU A 56 -11.76 -9.08 -0.65
N PHE A 57 -10.82 -8.15 -0.84
CA PHE A 57 -11.11 -6.72 -0.77
C PHE A 57 -11.78 -6.15 -2.04
N PHE A 58 -11.67 -6.82 -3.18
CA PHE A 58 -12.06 -6.23 -4.47
C PHE A 58 -13.58 -6.08 -4.68
N GLN A 59 -14.42 -6.50 -3.72
CA GLN A 59 -15.86 -6.68 -3.92
C GLN A 59 -16.70 -5.39 -3.79
N GLU A 60 -16.11 -4.23 -3.47
CA GLU A 60 -16.85 -2.98 -3.19
C GLU A 60 -16.45 -1.77 -4.07
N TRP A 61 -15.59 -1.95 -5.08
CA TRP A 61 -15.06 -0.86 -5.92
C TRP A 61 -15.84 -0.73 -7.24
N HIS A 62 -17.15 -0.44 -7.17
CA HIS A 62 -18.04 -0.48 -8.34
C HIS A 62 -18.29 0.86 -9.07
N GLU A 63 -17.64 1.97 -8.69
CA GLU A 63 -17.86 3.26 -9.36
C GLU A 63 -16.87 3.50 -10.52
N HIS A 64 -17.36 4.08 -11.61
CA HIS A 64 -16.57 4.38 -12.82
C HIS A 64 -15.40 5.35 -12.54
N LEU A 65 -15.49 6.13 -11.44
CA LEU A 65 -14.44 7.05 -11.00
C LEU A 65 -13.11 6.33 -10.69
N TYR A 66 -13.14 5.02 -10.46
CA TYR A 66 -11.98 4.26 -10.02
C TYR A 66 -11.21 3.56 -11.14
N GLU A 67 -11.65 3.61 -12.40
CA GLU A 67 -11.00 2.87 -13.50
C GLU A 67 -9.48 3.13 -13.60
N GLU A 68 -9.05 4.37 -13.37
CA GLU A 68 -7.62 4.70 -13.39
C GLU A 68 -6.87 4.21 -12.15
N ILE A 69 -7.49 4.25 -10.97
CA ILE A 69 -6.89 3.71 -9.75
C ILE A 69 -6.82 2.17 -9.85
N LEU A 70 -7.82 1.53 -10.46
CA LEU A 70 -7.86 0.08 -10.68
C LEU A 70 -6.67 -0.40 -11.52
N ARG A 71 -6.15 0.40 -12.45
CA ARG A 71 -4.91 0.08 -13.20
C ARG A 71 -3.64 0.06 -12.34
N ARG A 72 -3.71 0.60 -11.12
CA ARG A 72 -2.63 0.60 -10.12
C ARG A 72 -2.81 -0.49 -9.07
N VAL A 73 -3.93 -1.21 -9.09
CA VAL A 73 -4.24 -2.29 -8.15
C VAL A 73 -3.55 -3.57 -8.60
N ILE A 74 -2.94 -4.27 -7.65
CA ILE A 74 -2.41 -5.63 -7.81
C ILE A 74 -3.06 -6.48 -6.72
N ARG A 75 -3.85 -7.46 -7.13
CA ARG A 75 -4.52 -8.36 -6.18
C ARG A 75 -3.60 -9.48 -5.75
N SER A 76 -3.79 -9.98 -4.53
CA SER A 76 -2.96 -11.04 -3.96
C SER A 76 -3.01 -12.34 -4.77
N ASP A 77 -4.11 -12.62 -5.46
CA ASP A 77 -4.27 -13.77 -6.36
C ASP A 77 -3.66 -13.57 -7.75
N GLU A 78 -3.24 -12.35 -8.08
CA GLU A 78 -2.58 -11.97 -9.34
C GLU A 78 -1.08 -11.69 -9.14
N LEU A 79 -0.59 -11.78 -7.90
CA LEU A 79 0.82 -11.59 -7.60
C LEU A 79 1.69 -12.59 -8.38
N PRO A 80 2.68 -12.12 -9.14
CA PRO A 80 3.67 -12.98 -9.76
C PRO A 80 4.37 -13.81 -8.70
N ASN A 81 4.75 -15.04 -9.06
CA ASN A 81 5.42 -15.98 -8.17
C ASN A 81 6.95 -15.85 -8.17
N ASN A 82 7.51 -14.86 -8.89
CA ASN A 82 8.94 -14.65 -9.05
C ASN A 82 9.28 -13.16 -9.17
N ILE A 83 10.55 -12.84 -8.89
CA ILE A 83 11.05 -11.46 -8.84
C ILE A 83 10.92 -10.74 -10.17
N THR A 84 11.19 -11.40 -11.31
CA THR A 84 11.12 -10.78 -12.64
C THR A 84 9.70 -10.37 -13.01
N GLY A 85 8.72 -11.23 -12.73
CA GLY A 85 7.32 -10.91 -12.92
C GLY A 85 6.87 -9.77 -12.01
N MET A 86 7.31 -9.79 -10.74
CA MET A 86 6.98 -8.75 -9.77
C MET A 86 7.56 -7.40 -10.17
N ASP A 87 8.84 -7.36 -10.56
CA ASP A 87 9.55 -6.16 -11.04
C ASP A 87 8.83 -5.54 -12.24
N ARG A 88 8.41 -6.37 -13.19
CA ARG A 88 7.66 -5.91 -14.38
C ARG A 88 6.33 -5.24 -14.04
N ILE A 89 5.57 -5.76 -13.07
CA ILE A 89 4.25 -5.18 -12.73
C ILE A 89 4.35 -3.96 -11.82
N ILE A 90 5.38 -3.91 -10.97
CA ILE A 90 5.70 -2.74 -10.15
C ILE A 90 6.17 -1.59 -11.06
N GLY A 91 7.02 -1.88 -12.04
CA GLY A 91 7.57 -0.86 -12.93
C GLY A 91 8.42 0.14 -12.14
N ASN A 92 8.22 1.44 -12.40
CA ASN A 92 9.01 2.51 -11.78
C ASN A 92 8.37 3.08 -10.49
N SER A 93 7.22 2.55 -10.06
CA SER A 93 6.51 3.09 -8.91
C SER A 93 7.25 2.79 -7.62
N ASN A 94 7.59 3.82 -6.85
CA ASN A 94 8.30 3.68 -5.57
C ASN A 94 7.37 3.79 -4.35
N ILE A 95 6.11 4.18 -4.57
CA ILE A 95 5.11 4.30 -3.51
C ILE A 95 4.20 3.07 -3.55
N VAL A 96 4.08 2.40 -2.41
CA VAL A 96 3.23 1.21 -2.25
C VAL A 96 2.18 1.49 -1.19
N LEU A 97 0.93 1.21 -1.52
CA LEU A 97 -0.18 1.24 -0.58
C LEU A 97 -0.69 -0.16 -0.34
N CYS A 98 -0.95 -0.52 0.90
CA CYS A 98 -1.61 -1.78 1.24
C CYS A 98 -2.18 -1.74 2.66
N THR A 99 -2.96 -2.74 3.05
CA THR A 99 -3.28 -2.92 4.48
C THR A 99 -2.07 -3.50 5.22
N LEU A 100 -2.04 -3.34 6.55
CA LEU A 100 -1.02 -3.99 7.37
C LEU A 100 -1.03 -5.52 7.24
N SER A 101 -2.22 -6.13 7.09
CA SER A 101 -2.37 -7.56 6.81
C SER A 101 -1.78 -7.96 5.46
N MET A 102 -1.95 -7.14 4.41
CA MET A 102 -1.37 -7.39 3.10
C MET A 102 0.16 -7.21 3.10
N LEU A 103 0.70 -6.24 3.84
CA LEU A 103 2.15 -6.12 4.07
C LEU A 103 2.74 -7.40 4.67
N SER A 104 1.98 -8.08 5.54
CA SER A 104 2.38 -9.33 6.20
C SER A 104 2.15 -10.58 5.33
N ASN A 105 1.67 -10.44 4.09
CA ASN A 105 1.36 -11.57 3.23
C ASN A 105 2.66 -12.30 2.79
N PRO A 106 2.83 -13.60 3.10
CA PRO A 106 4.03 -14.35 2.74
C PRO A 106 4.33 -14.41 1.24
N ALA A 107 3.33 -14.19 0.38
CA ALA A 107 3.53 -14.12 -1.07
C ALA A 107 4.51 -12.99 -1.46
N LEU A 108 4.49 -11.86 -0.75
CA LEU A 108 5.38 -10.72 -1.00
C LEU A 108 6.86 -11.07 -0.71
N LEU A 109 7.09 -11.87 0.32
CA LEU A 109 8.43 -12.39 0.60
C LEU A 109 8.85 -13.40 -0.47
N LYS A 110 7.97 -14.34 -0.81
CA LYS A 110 8.27 -15.43 -1.75
C LYS A 110 8.58 -14.95 -3.17
N ASN A 111 7.90 -13.90 -3.63
CA ASN A 111 8.09 -13.38 -4.98
C ASN A 111 9.18 -12.29 -5.08
N GLY A 112 9.88 -11.99 -3.99
CA GLY A 112 10.96 -10.99 -3.98
C GLY A 112 10.48 -9.53 -3.97
N THR A 113 9.22 -9.25 -3.59
CA THR A 113 8.69 -7.87 -3.51
C THR A 113 9.59 -6.97 -2.67
N PHE A 114 10.04 -7.45 -1.51
CA PHE A 114 10.90 -6.65 -0.61
C PHE A 114 12.34 -6.47 -1.10
N THR A 115 12.76 -7.23 -2.12
CA THR A 115 14.03 -7.01 -2.82
C THR A 115 13.91 -5.86 -3.82
N ILE A 116 12.76 -5.73 -4.47
CA ILE A 116 12.46 -4.66 -5.44
C ILE A 116 12.09 -3.36 -4.71
N LEU A 117 11.24 -3.48 -3.69
CA LEU A 117 10.64 -2.38 -2.93
C LEU A 117 10.99 -2.54 -1.43
N PRO A 118 12.22 -2.23 -1.01
CA PRO A 118 12.64 -2.38 0.38
C PRO A 118 11.84 -1.47 1.31
N VAL A 119 11.46 -1.98 2.48
CA VAL A 119 10.69 -1.23 3.49
C VAL A 119 11.60 -0.29 4.29
N GLU A 120 12.22 0.70 3.62
CA GLU A 120 13.07 1.71 4.26
C GLU A 120 12.26 2.83 4.94
N ARG A 121 11.06 3.09 4.42
CA ARG A 121 10.13 4.12 4.91
C ARG A 121 8.76 3.49 5.01
N LEU A 122 8.21 3.47 6.22
CA LEU A 122 6.89 2.96 6.50
C LEU A 122 6.06 4.06 7.15
N ILE A 123 4.97 4.45 6.49
CA ILE A 123 3.91 5.29 7.05
C ILE A 123 2.76 4.39 7.44
N ILE A 124 2.27 4.60 8.65
CA ILE A 124 1.09 3.91 9.16
C ILE A 124 0.02 4.97 9.43
N ASP A 125 -1.00 5.04 8.57
CA ASP A 125 -2.15 5.91 8.82
C ASP A 125 -3.13 5.24 9.78
N GLU A 126 -3.85 6.07 10.55
CA GLU A 126 -4.76 5.63 11.60
C GLU A 126 -4.11 4.60 12.55
N ALA A 127 -2.82 4.77 12.86
CA ALA A 127 -2.04 3.85 13.69
C ALA A 127 -2.65 3.59 15.07
N SER A 128 -3.41 4.54 15.61
CA SER A 128 -4.16 4.38 16.87
C SER A 128 -5.27 3.33 16.81
N GLN A 129 -5.70 2.93 15.61
CA GLN A 129 -6.71 1.90 15.39
C GLN A 129 -6.09 0.50 15.22
N ILE A 130 -4.75 0.39 15.25
CA ILE A 130 -4.07 -0.90 15.10
C ILE A 130 -3.99 -1.59 16.46
N ASN A 131 -4.54 -2.80 16.52
CA ASN A 131 -4.35 -3.69 17.65
C ASN A 131 -3.02 -4.44 17.52
N ILE A 132 -1.99 -3.99 18.23
CA ILE A 132 -0.63 -4.56 18.16
C ILE A 132 -0.61 -6.07 18.47
N TYR A 133 -1.54 -6.56 19.30
CA TYR A 133 -1.63 -7.98 19.65
C TYR A 133 -1.90 -8.88 18.44
N GLU A 134 -2.55 -8.38 17.40
CA GLU A 134 -2.82 -9.14 16.15
C GLU A 134 -1.54 -9.43 15.35
N PHE A 135 -0.45 -8.74 15.65
CA PHE A 135 0.82 -8.81 14.91
C PHE A 135 2.00 -9.26 15.77
N MET A 136 1.78 -9.51 17.07
CA MET A 136 2.80 -10.08 17.94
C MET A 136 2.87 -11.60 17.74
N VAL A 137 3.99 -12.09 17.20
CA VAL A 137 4.30 -13.52 17.23
C VAL A 137 4.61 -13.90 18.67
N ILE A 138 3.68 -14.56 19.37
CA ILE A 138 3.99 -15.26 20.62
C ILE A 138 4.92 -16.40 20.25
N ARG A 139 6.23 -16.20 20.43
CA ARG A 139 7.19 -17.30 20.43
C ARG A 139 7.04 -18.03 21.75
N THR A 140 6.34 -19.15 21.75
CA THR A 140 6.41 -20.11 22.84
C THR A 140 7.84 -20.68 22.84
N LEU A 141 8.57 -20.46 23.93
CA LEU A 141 9.89 -21.03 24.19
C LEU A 141 9.82 -22.54 24.41
#